data_AF-A0A1G7FQX2-F1
#
_entry.id   AF-A0A1G7FQX2-F1
#
_cell.length_a   1.000
_cell.length_b   1.000
_cell.length_c   1.000
_cell.angle_alpha   90.00
_cell.angle_beta   90.00
_cell.angle_gamma   90.00
#
_symmetry.space_group_name_H-M   'P 1'
#
loop_
_entity.id
_entity.type
_entity.pdbx_description
1 polymer ?
#
loop_
_entity_poly.entity_id
_entity_poly.type
_entity_poly.pdbx_seq_one_letter_code
_entity_poly.pdbx_strand_id
1 'polypeptide(L)'
;MPVLVPLSDLIGLSRQTCVMAYQYGAIMGDLIVPTNGALMAIMAVSGIPYNKWFKFAWRPTLLMLLVGAMAIMVAVAAGYK
;
A
#
# COMPACT_ATOMS: atom_id res chain seq x y z
N MET A 1 -0.18 13.85 2.34
CA MET A 1 -1.59 14.33 2.23
C MET A 1 -1.76 15.78 1.76
N PRO A 2 -0.90 16.78 2.07
CA PRO A 2 -1.14 18.18 1.67
C PRO A 2 -1.32 18.41 0.17
N VAL A 3 -0.67 17.59 -0.66
CA VAL A 3 -0.80 17.64 -2.13
C VAL A 3 -1.98 16.80 -2.64
N LEU A 4 -2.25 15.64 -2.02
CA LEU A 4 -3.27 14.71 -2.48
C LEU A 4 -4.70 15.17 -2.15
N VAL A 5 -4.89 15.89 -1.04
CA VAL A 5 -6.19 16.43 -0.62
C VAL A 5 -6.77 17.46 -1.59
N PRO A 6 -6.06 18.53 -2.00
CA PRO A 6 -6.61 19.47 -2.98
C PRO A 6 -6.83 18.81 -4.35
N LEU A 7 -6.02 17.81 -4.71
CA LEU A 7 -6.25 17.01 -5.93
C LEU A 7 -7.51 16.17 -5.82
N SER A 8 -7.77 15.51 -4.68
CA SER A 8 -9.01 14.74 -4.48
C SER A 8 -10.24 15.63 -4.54
N ASP A 9 -10.17 16.83 -3.93
CA ASP A 9 -11.25 17.81 -3.96
C ASP A 9 -11.53 18.29 -5.40
N LEU A 10 -10.49 18.47 -6.23
CA LEU A 10 -10.63 18.90 -7.64
C LEU A 10 -11.31 17.86 -8.53
N ILE A 11 -11.04 16.57 -8.32
CA ILE A 11 -11.61 15.46 -9.09
C ILE A 11 -12.90 14.89 -8.47
N GLY A 12 -13.42 15.52 -7.42
CA GLY A 12 -14.65 15.13 -6.75
C GLY A 12 -14.56 13.83 -5.92
N LEU A 13 -13.35 13.39 -5.57
CA LEU A 13 -13.13 12.26 -4.66
C LEU A 13 -13.12 12.70 -3.20
N SER A 14 -13.67 11.88 -2.33
CA SER A 14 -13.60 12.15 -0.89
C SER A 14 -12.17 12.03 -0.37
N ARG A 15 -11.87 12.86 0.63
CA ARG A 15 -10.57 12.84 1.31
C ARG A 15 -10.33 11.50 1.99
N GLN A 16 -11.36 10.85 2.54
CA GLN A 16 -11.21 9.53 3.16
C GLN A 16 -10.83 8.46 2.15
N THR A 17 -11.44 8.47 0.95
CA THR A 17 -11.02 7.55 -0.13
C THR A 17 -9.57 7.79 -0.53
N CYS A 18 -9.14 9.05 -0.58
CA CYS A 18 -7.75 9.41 -0.86
C CYS A 18 -6.79 8.91 0.23
N VAL A 19 -7.15 9.04 1.51
CA VAL A 19 -6.39 8.49 2.64
C VAL A 19 -6.30 6.97 2.54
N MET A 20 -7.40 6.29 2.21
CA MET A 20 -7.45 4.83 2.09
C MET A 20 -6.53 4.34 0.95
N ALA A 21 -6.60 5.02 -0.20
CA ALA A 21 -5.72 4.75 -1.34
C ALA A 21 -4.24 4.92 -1.00
N TYR A 22 -3.90 5.98 -0.26
CA TYR A 22 -2.54 6.20 0.21
C TYR A 22 -2.08 5.10 1.17
N GLN A 23 -2.88 4.77 2.19
CA GLN A 23 -2.49 3.77 3.20
C GLN A 23 -2.34 2.37 2.60
N TYR A 24 -3.29 1.94 1.78
CA TYR A 24 -3.22 0.61 1.14
C TYR A 24 -2.07 0.52 0.16
N GLY A 25 -1.75 1.58 -0.59
CA GLY A 25 -0.57 1.60 -1.45
C GLY A 25 0.74 1.56 -0.66
N ALA A 26 0.91 2.48 0.30
CA ALA A 26 2.18 2.68 1.00
C ALA A 26 2.53 1.50 1.91
N ILE A 27 1.60 1.08 2.79
CA ILE A 27 1.88 0.09 3.83
C ILE A 27 2.04 -1.32 3.24
N MET A 28 1.28 -1.66 2.19
CA MET A 28 1.42 -2.96 1.53
C MET A 28 2.75 -3.08 0.77
N GLY A 29 3.26 -1.97 0.22
CA GLY A 29 4.54 -1.92 -0.48
C GLY A 29 5.75 -2.19 0.44
N ASP A 30 5.65 -1.86 1.72
CA ASP A 30 6.74 -2.02 2.71
C ASP A 30 7.22 -3.47 2.87
N LEU A 31 6.42 -4.46 2.46
CA LEU A 31 6.79 -5.87 2.49
C LEU A 31 7.86 -6.27 1.46
N ILE A 32 8.08 -5.44 0.43
CA ILE A 32 8.95 -5.76 -0.71
C ILE A 32 9.87 -4.61 -1.09
N VAL A 33 9.78 -3.43 -0.47
CA VAL A 33 10.67 -2.32 -0.80
C VAL A 33 12.04 -2.52 -0.12
N PRO A 34 13.15 -2.66 -0.88
CA PRO A 34 14.47 -2.93 -0.30
C PRO A 34 15.06 -1.72 0.42
N THR A 35 14.52 -0.51 0.19
CA THR A 35 14.90 0.71 0.91
C THR A 35 14.19 0.85 2.26
N ASN A 36 13.29 -0.09 2.62
CA ASN A 36 12.68 -0.13 3.94
C ASN A 36 13.67 -0.70 4.96
N GLY A 37 14.23 0.17 5.81
CA GLY A 37 15.24 -0.21 6.80
C GLY A 37 14.74 -1.21 7.85
N ALA A 38 13.46 -1.16 8.23
CA ALA A 38 12.89 -2.09 9.19
C ALA A 38 12.80 -3.51 8.60
N LEU A 39 12.35 -3.64 7.35
CA LEU A 39 12.33 -4.92 6.64
C LEU A 39 13.74 -5.50 6.52
N MET A 40 14.71 -4.69 6.10
CA MET A 40 16.12 -5.10 5.96
C MET A 40 16.72 -5.54 7.31
N ALA A 41 16.41 -4.84 8.41
CA ALA A 41 16.86 -5.23 9.74
C ALA A 41 16.27 -6.58 10.20
N ILE A 42 14.97 -6.80 9.99
CA ILE A 42 14.30 -8.08 10.31
C ILE A 42 14.92 -9.23 9.51
N MET A 43 15.17 -9.03 8.22
CA MET A 43 15.81 -10.04 7.37
C MET A 43 17.25 -10.34 7.81
N ALA A 44 18.01 -9.32 8.22
CA ALA A 44 19.36 -9.50 8.72
C ALA A 44 19.39 -10.33 10.01
N VAL A 45 18.51 -10.03 10.98
CA VAL A 45 18.38 -10.79 12.23
C VAL A 45 17.90 -12.23 11.97
N SER A 46 17.02 -12.42 10.99
CA SER A 46 16.48 -13.74 10.64
C SER A 46 17.43 -14.57 9.76
N GLY A 47 18.53 -14.00 9.27
CA GLY A 47 19.45 -14.67 8.33
C GLY A 47 18.83 -14.97 6.95
N ILE A 48 17.76 -14.26 6.57
CA ILE A 48 17.05 -14.50 5.31
C ILE A 48 17.59 -13.53 4.24
N PRO A 49 18.19 -14.01 3.14
CA PRO A 49 18.61 -13.13 2.06
C PRO A 49 17.39 -12.53 1.35
N TYR A 50 17.46 -11.24 1.04
CA TYR A 50 16.35 -10.49 0.42
C TYR A 50 15.78 -11.16 -0.84
N ASN A 51 16.62 -11.74 -1.71
CA ASN A 51 16.14 -12.43 -2.92
C ASN A 51 15.20 -13.62 -2.59
N LYS A 52 15.44 -14.33 -1.49
CA LYS A 52 14.53 -15.40 -1.03
C LYS A 52 13.24 -14.81 -0.48
N TRP A 53 13.34 -13.73 0.31
CA TRP A 53 12.17 -13.02 0.83
C TRP A 53 11.28 -12.48 -0.29
N PHE A 54 11.86 -11.79 -1.28
CA PHE A 54 11.13 -11.24 -2.40
C PHE A 54 10.35 -12.31 -3.18
N LYS A 55 10.97 -13.46 -3.47
CA LYS A 55 10.31 -14.60 -4.14
C LYS A 55 9.12 -15.15 -3.35
N PHE A 56 9.16 -15.05 -2.02
CA PHE A 56 8.05 -15.43 -1.15
C PHE A 56 6.97 -14.33 -1.08
N ALA A 57 7.38 -13.08 -0.86
CA ALA A 57 6.53 -11.95 -0.52
C ALA A 57 5.79 -11.33 -1.72
N TRP A 58 6.33 -11.39 -2.94
CA TRP A 58 5.72 -10.69 -4.07
C TRP A 58 4.29 -11.15 -4.39
N ARG A 59 4.01 -12.45 -4.27
CA ARG A 59 2.66 -13.02 -4.50
C ARG A 59 1.64 -12.56 -3.46
N PRO A 60 1.87 -12.73 -2.13
CA PRO A 60 0.94 -12.24 -1.13
C PRO A 60 0.79 -10.72 -1.17
N THR A 61 1.88 -9.96 -1.39
CA THR A 61 1.77 -8.51 -1.54
C THR A 61 0.91 -8.11 -2.73
N LEU A 62 1.06 -8.78 -3.89
CA LEU A 62 0.22 -8.53 -5.05
C LEU A 62 -1.27 -8.82 -4.76
N LEU A 63 -1.56 -9.93 -4.08
CA LEU A 63 -2.93 -10.27 -3.67
C LEU A 63 -3.51 -9.21 -2.72
N MET A 64 -2.72 -8.74 -1.75
CA MET A 64 -3.13 -7.66 -0.84
C MET A 64 -3.41 -6.36 -1.59
N LEU A 65 -2.55 -5.99 -2.55
CA LEU A 65 -2.75 -4.80 -3.39
C LEU A 65 -4.03 -4.90 -4.22
N LEU A 66 -4.34 -6.08 -4.78
CA LEU A 66 -5.59 -6.30 -5.52
C LEU A 66 -6.81 -6.17 -4.62
N VAL A 67 -6.77 -6.74 -3.41
CA VAL A 67 -7.84 -6.60 -2.42
C VAL A 67 -8.02 -5.14 -2.00
N GLY A 68 -6.92 -4.41 -1.77
CA GLY A 68 -6.95 -2.98 -1.45
C GLY A 68 -7.53 -2.14 -2.59
N ALA A 69 -7.15 -2.42 -3.84
CA ALA A 69 -7.71 -1.76 -5.01
C ALA A 69 -9.22 -2.00 -5.14
N MET A 70 -9.69 -3.23 -4.96
CA MET A 70 -11.12 -3.54 -4.95
C MET A 70 -11.86 -2.80 -3.83
N ALA A 71 -11.29 -2.74 -2.62
CA ALA A 71 -11.87 -2.02 -1.51
C ALA A 71 -12.00 -0.50 -1.78
N ILE A 72 -11.01 0.10 -2.44
CA ILE A 72 -11.07 1.51 -2.87
C ILE A 72 -12.17 1.72 -3.91
N MET A 73 -12.28 0.83 -4.90
CA MET A 73 -13.35 0.91 -5.91
C MET A 73 -14.75 0.83 -5.28
N VAL A 74 -14.92 -0.05 -4.29
CA VAL A 74 -16.17 -0.14 -3.51
C VAL A 74 -16.40 1.13 -2.71
N ALA A 75 -15.38 1.70 -2.06
CA ALA A 75 -15.50 2.95 -1.32
C ALA A 75 -15.94 4.12 -2.20
N VAL A 76 -15.40 4.22 -3.42
CA VAL A 76 -15.81 5.22 -4.43
C VAL A 76 -17.27 5.01 -4.83
N ALA A 77 -17.66 3.78 -5.18
CA ALA A 77 -19.02 3.46 -5.62
C ALA A 77 -20.07 3.64 -4.52
N ALA A 78 -19.72 3.36 -3.26
CA ALA A 78 -20.58 3.55 -2.10
C ALA A 78 -20.70 5.02 -1.65
N GLY A 79 -19.94 5.94 -2.25
CA GLY A 79 -19.92 7.34 -1.87
C GLY A 79 -19.34 7.57 -0.47
N TYR A 80 -18.31 6.79 -0.10
CA TYR A 80 -17.63 6.90 1.18
C TYR A 80 -17.06 8.33 1.35
N LYS A 81 -17.39 9.01 2.45
CA LYS A 81 -17.03 10.43 2.69
C LYS A 81 -15.98 10.57 3.77
#